data_AF-A0A358GL12-F1
#
_entry.id   AF-A0A358GL12-F1
#
_cell.length_a   1.000
_cell.length_b   1.000
_cell.length_c   1.000
_cell.angle_alpha   90.00
_cell.angle_beta   90.00
_cell.angle_gamma   90.00
#
_symmetry.space_group_name_H-M   'P 1'
#
loop_
_entity.id
_entity.type
_entity.pdbx_description
1 polymer ?
#
loop_
_entity_poly.entity_id
_entity_poly.type
_entity_poly.pdbx_seq_one_letter_code
_entity_poly.pdbx_strand_id
1 'polypeptide(L)'
;MADPRWIHRVETEPVGELQRRTWNQAFHDSGSEHTAINLYVRSGFHVDYTDYLEQPVPLVSDQLLETLILYCPHLKRRATVLTDKERMTQETYWAIHPPALASVLSPHTCRRMDGSLERIVLKQEFPEVPLFQLMEMRETVIIVNLALAESILRRDVTGVQFIPLELEQTN
;
A
#
# COMPACT_ATOMS: atom_id res chain seq x y z
N MET A 1 -3.66 24.08 -1.63
CA MET A 1 -3.23 24.02 -0.22
C MET A 1 -3.09 22.54 0.09
N ALA A 2 -1.92 22.06 0.50
CA ALA A 2 -1.75 20.65 0.85
C ALA A 2 -2.66 20.30 2.03
N ASP A 3 -3.29 19.12 2.01
CA ASP A 3 -4.10 18.64 3.13
C ASP A 3 -3.21 18.63 4.39
N PRO A 4 -3.56 19.32 5.49
CA PRO A 4 -2.75 19.35 6.70
C PRO A 4 -2.45 17.95 7.25
N ARG A 5 -3.31 16.96 6.96
CA ARG A 5 -3.12 15.55 7.31
C ARG A 5 -1.89 14.92 6.65
N TRP A 6 -1.41 15.49 5.55
CA TRP A 6 -0.16 15.03 4.91
C TRP A 6 1.09 15.48 5.67
N ILE A 7 1.01 16.63 6.35
CA ILE A 7 2.13 17.23 7.10
C ILE A 7 2.32 16.53 8.44
N HIS A 8 1.24 16.03 9.03
CA HIS A 8 1.21 15.40 10.35
C HIS A 8 1.02 13.88 10.30
N ARG A 9 1.13 13.28 9.11
CA ARG A 9 0.95 11.84 8.92
C ARG A 9 1.85 11.04 9.87
N VAL A 10 1.31 10.00 10.46
CA VAL A 10 2.09 9.06 11.27
C VAL A 10 3.23 8.46 10.45
N GLU A 11 4.42 8.48 11.04
CA GLU A 11 5.61 7.81 10.53
C GLU A 11 6.01 6.71 11.49
N THR A 12 6.35 5.54 10.97
CA THR A 12 6.92 4.47 11.79
C THR A 12 8.39 4.73 12.06
N GLU A 13 8.92 4.20 13.16
CA GLU A 13 10.36 4.05 13.32
C GLU A 13 10.94 3.25 12.14
N PRO A 14 12.19 3.52 11.73
CA PRO A 14 12.80 2.79 10.62
C PRO A 14 12.85 1.29 10.90
N VAL A 15 12.25 0.51 10.01
CA VAL A 15 12.31 -0.95 10.06
C VAL A 15 13.45 -1.43 9.19
N GLY A 16 14.31 -2.29 9.76
CA GLY A 16 15.41 -2.91 9.04
C GLY A 16 14.94 -3.80 7.88
N GLU A 17 15.73 -3.87 6.82
CA GLU A 17 15.42 -4.66 5.60
C GLU A 17 15.16 -6.14 5.91
N LEU A 18 15.91 -6.74 6.84
CA LEU A 18 15.72 -8.13 7.25
C LEU A 18 14.32 -8.37 7.82
N GLN A 19 13.85 -7.46 8.67
CA GLN A 19 12.54 -7.56 9.31
C GLN A 19 11.41 -7.40 8.28
N ARG A 20 11.56 -6.49 7.31
CA ARG A 20 10.61 -6.38 6.18
C ARG A 20 10.54 -7.66 5.36
N ARG A 21 11.68 -8.27 5.06
CA ARG A 21 11.75 -9.56 4.34
C ARG A 21 11.08 -10.68 5.11
N THR A 22 11.29 -10.75 6.42
CA THR A 22 10.63 -11.74 7.28
C THR A 22 9.12 -11.58 7.25
N TRP A 23 8.59 -10.35 7.29
CA TRP A 23 7.15 -10.12 7.15
C TRP A 23 6.64 -10.56 5.79
N ASN A 24 7.31 -10.14 4.70
CA ASN A 24 6.95 -10.55 3.34
C ASN A 24 6.91 -12.07 3.19
N GLN A 25 7.94 -12.78 3.63
CA GLN A 25 7.97 -14.25 3.62
C GLN A 25 6.83 -14.86 4.43
N ALA A 26 6.56 -14.32 5.61
CA ALA A 26 5.51 -14.83 6.47
C ALA A 26 4.09 -14.59 5.91
N PHE A 27 3.88 -13.67 4.96
CA PHE A 27 2.61 -13.58 4.20
C PHE A 27 2.46 -14.71 3.17
N HIS A 28 3.56 -15.32 2.73
CA HIS A 28 3.52 -16.48 1.82
C HIS A 28 3.28 -17.80 2.58
N ASP A 29 3.74 -17.88 3.82
CA ASP A 29 3.60 -19.07 4.64
C ASP A 29 2.21 -19.13 5.29
N SER A 30 1.34 -19.97 4.74
CA SER A 30 -0.03 -20.24 5.20
C SER A 30 -0.15 -20.78 6.65
N GLY A 31 0.98 -20.96 7.35
CA GLY A 31 1.07 -21.67 8.63
C GLY A 31 1.44 -20.83 9.86
N SER A 32 1.74 -19.54 9.72
CA SER A 32 2.03 -18.66 10.87
C SER A 32 0.80 -17.83 11.23
N GLU A 33 -0.16 -18.48 11.88
CA GLU A 33 -1.33 -17.80 12.41
C GLU A 33 -0.98 -17.01 13.69
N HIS A 34 -1.60 -15.83 13.81
CA HIS A 34 -1.88 -15.06 15.02
C HIS A 34 -0.89 -14.01 15.56
N THR A 35 0.40 -13.99 15.21
CA THR A 35 1.28 -12.93 15.76
C THR A 35 1.15 -11.62 14.98
N ALA A 36 0.57 -10.61 15.64
CA ALA A 36 0.50 -9.25 15.12
C ALA A 36 1.90 -8.65 14.91
N ILE A 37 2.07 -7.87 13.84
CA ILE A 37 3.26 -7.05 13.65
C ILE A 37 3.19 -5.90 14.65
N ASN A 38 4.26 -5.65 15.40
CA ASN A 38 4.34 -4.49 16.29
C ASN A 38 5.30 -3.47 15.67
N LEU A 39 4.82 -2.25 15.47
CA LEU A 39 5.59 -1.12 14.96
C LEU A 39 5.57 -0.01 15.99
N TYR A 40 6.71 0.63 16.19
CA TYR A 40 6.77 1.88 16.93
C TYR A 40 6.58 3.04 15.97
N VAL A 41 5.86 4.07 16.41
CA VAL A 41 5.68 5.30 15.63
C VAL A 41 6.55 6.40 16.20
N ARG A 42 6.97 7.32 15.32
CA ARG A 42 7.63 8.55 15.72
C ARG A 42 6.57 9.48 16.30
N SER A 43 6.72 9.79 17.58
CA SER A 43 5.82 10.70 18.29
C SER A 43 6.04 12.14 17.82
N GLY A 44 4.96 12.91 17.76
CA GLY A 44 4.97 14.34 17.44
C GLY A 44 3.89 15.09 18.22
N PHE A 45 3.87 16.42 18.13
CA PHE A 45 2.82 17.24 18.77
C PHE A 45 1.43 17.03 18.17
N HIS A 46 1.36 16.64 16.89
CA HIS A 46 0.16 16.21 16.20
C HIS A 46 0.53 15.04 15.29
N VAL A 47 -0.21 13.94 15.40
CA VAL A 47 0.02 12.71 14.65
C VAL A 47 -1.34 12.28 14.08
N ASP A 48 -1.44 12.27 12.76
CA ASP A 48 -2.61 11.86 12.03
C ASP A 48 -2.43 10.42 11.54
N TYR A 49 -3.29 9.54 12.05
CA TYR A 49 -3.38 8.14 11.63
C TYR A 49 -4.27 8.05 10.40
N THR A 50 -3.67 8.20 9.22
CA THR A 50 -4.38 8.12 7.94
C THR A 50 -4.71 6.68 7.56
N ASP A 51 -5.74 6.49 6.72
CA ASP A 51 -6.21 5.15 6.36
C ASP A 51 -5.23 4.32 5.55
N TYR A 52 -4.29 4.96 4.84
CA TYR A 52 -3.20 4.29 4.14
C TYR A 52 -1.84 4.82 4.58
N LEU A 53 -0.92 3.90 4.87
CA LEU A 53 0.50 4.19 5.12
C LEU A 53 1.34 3.29 4.22
N GLU A 54 2.16 3.88 3.35
CA GLU A 54 2.96 3.12 2.38
C GLU A 54 4.15 2.38 3.03
N GLN A 55 4.71 2.95 4.09
CA GLN A 55 5.92 2.48 4.75
C GLN A 55 5.61 2.02 6.17
N PRO A 56 6.33 0.99 6.69
CA PRO A 56 7.46 0.28 6.08
C PRO A 56 7.02 -0.83 5.09
N VAL A 57 5.73 -1.17 5.16
CA VAL A 57 4.97 -1.99 4.22
C VAL A 57 3.60 -1.31 4.06
N PRO A 58 2.82 -1.63 3.02
CA PRO A 58 1.47 -1.11 2.89
C PRO A 58 0.61 -1.47 4.12
N LEU A 59 0.28 -0.48 4.93
CA LEU A 59 -0.65 -0.58 6.05
C LEU A 59 -1.95 0.11 5.70
N VAL A 60 -3.07 -0.50 6.10
CA VAL A 60 -4.41 0.07 5.94
C VAL A 60 -5.18 0.08 7.26
N SER A 61 -6.05 1.06 7.44
CA SER A 61 -7.04 1.05 8.53
C SER A 61 -8.07 -0.07 8.35
N ASP A 62 -8.86 -0.33 9.39
CA ASP A 62 -10.01 -1.26 9.31
C ASP A 62 -10.97 -0.87 8.18
N GLN A 63 -11.33 0.41 8.07
CA GLN A 63 -12.28 0.91 7.08
C GLN A 63 -11.78 0.72 5.64
N LEU A 64 -10.50 1.02 5.39
CA LEU A 64 -9.92 0.80 4.07
C LEU A 64 -9.81 -0.70 3.80
N LEU A 65 -9.41 -1.51 4.78
CA LEU A 65 -9.35 -2.97 4.62
C LEU A 65 -10.70 -3.56 4.23
N GLU A 66 -11.78 -3.17 4.93
CA GLU A 66 -13.15 -3.60 4.62
C GLU A 66 -13.52 -3.31 3.17
N THR A 67 -13.10 -2.15 2.66
CA THR A 67 -13.29 -1.78 1.25
C THR A 67 -12.49 -2.69 0.32
N LEU A 68 -11.23 -2.98 0.65
CA LEU A 68 -10.36 -3.84 -0.17
C LEU A 68 -10.89 -5.28 -0.26
N ILE A 69 -11.36 -5.86 0.85
CA ILE A 69 -11.81 -7.26 0.87
C ILE A 69 -13.14 -7.50 0.15
N LEU A 70 -13.94 -6.45 -0.08
CA LEU A 70 -15.13 -6.54 -0.95
C LEU A 70 -14.77 -6.87 -2.39
N TYR A 71 -13.61 -6.41 -2.86
CA TYR A 71 -13.11 -6.63 -4.22
C TYR A 71 -12.08 -7.75 -4.27
N CYS A 72 -11.32 -7.95 -3.20
CA CYS A 72 -10.30 -8.99 -3.09
C CYS A 72 -10.48 -9.80 -1.80
N PRO A 73 -11.45 -10.74 -1.74
CA PRO A 73 -11.74 -11.52 -0.52
C PRO A 73 -10.56 -12.34 0.01
N HIS A 74 -9.65 -12.72 -0.88
CA HIS A 74 -8.44 -13.49 -0.56
C HIS A 74 -7.20 -12.61 -0.37
N LEU A 75 -7.36 -11.30 -0.17
CA LEU A 75 -6.25 -10.40 0.11
C LEU A 75 -5.51 -10.87 1.36
N LYS A 76 -4.22 -11.16 1.19
CA LYS A 76 -3.33 -11.50 2.29
C LYS A 76 -3.15 -10.27 3.18
N ARG A 77 -3.35 -10.47 4.48
CA ARG A 77 -3.30 -9.41 5.48
C ARG A 77 -2.81 -9.93 6.83
N ARG A 78 -2.26 -9.03 7.64
CA ARG A 78 -1.82 -9.32 9.00
C ARG A 78 -2.08 -8.12 9.90
N ALA A 79 -2.66 -8.40 11.07
CA ALA A 79 -2.87 -7.39 12.10
C ALA A 79 -1.54 -6.74 12.48
N THR A 80 -1.55 -5.43 12.61
CA THR A 80 -0.38 -4.60 12.92
C THR A 80 -0.78 -3.60 14.00
N VAL A 81 -0.01 -3.54 15.08
CA VAL A 81 -0.21 -2.58 16.17
C VAL A 81 0.84 -1.48 16.02
N LEU A 82 0.36 -0.25 15.83
CA LEU A 82 1.17 0.96 15.85
C LEU A 82 1.21 1.47 17.28
N THR A 83 2.38 1.46 17.92
CA THR A 83 2.56 1.90 19.32
C THR A 83 3.29 3.23 19.37
N ASP A 84 2.64 4.25 19.93
CA ASP A 84 3.25 5.53 20.30
C ASP A 84 3.66 5.47 21.78
N LYS A 85 4.97 5.37 22.04
CA LYS A 85 5.48 5.23 23.41
C LYS A 85 5.36 6.52 24.21
N GLU A 86 5.47 7.68 23.57
CA GLU A 86 5.43 8.97 24.28
C GLU A 86 4.00 9.31 24.69
N ARG A 87 3.03 9.02 23.82
CA ARG A 87 1.60 9.23 24.09
C ARG A 87 0.94 8.08 24.82
N MET A 88 1.62 6.94 24.94
CA MET A 88 1.08 5.70 25.50
C MET A 88 -0.20 5.23 24.79
N THR A 89 -0.25 5.41 23.47
CA THR A 89 -1.38 5.02 22.61
C THR A 89 -1.01 3.87 21.68
N GLN A 90 -2.01 3.08 21.31
CA GLN A 90 -1.88 2.01 20.34
C GLN A 90 -3.03 2.09 19.33
N GLU A 91 -2.70 2.00 18.06
CA GLU A 91 -3.66 1.98 16.96
C GLU A 91 -3.53 0.68 16.17
N THR A 92 -4.65 0.14 15.71
CA THR A 92 -4.68 -1.12 14.96
C THR A 92 -4.78 -0.85 13.47
N TYR A 93 -3.89 -1.50 12.72
CA TYR A 93 -3.76 -1.44 11.27
C TYR A 93 -3.63 -2.84 10.71
N TRP A 94 -3.67 -2.94 9.38
CA TRP A 94 -3.44 -4.18 8.66
C TRP A 94 -2.34 -4.01 7.64
N ALA A 95 -1.27 -4.76 7.80
CA ALA A 95 -0.30 -4.92 6.74
C ALA A 95 -0.90 -5.80 5.65
N ILE A 96 -1.03 -5.25 4.44
CA ILE A 96 -1.58 -5.96 3.28
C ILE A 96 -0.47 -6.41 2.35
N HIS A 97 -0.70 -7.54 1.70
CA HIS A 97 0.19 -8.07 0.67
C HIS A 97 -0.63 -8.33 -0.60
N PRO A 98 -0.75 -7.31 -1.48
CA PRO A 98 -1.39 -7.44 -2.78
C PRO A 98 -0.80 -8.60 -3.60
N PRO A 99 -1.59 -9.23 -4.50
CA PRO A 99 -1.02 -10.12 -5.52
C PRO A 99 0.09 -9.42 -6.29
N ALA A 100 1.23 -10.08 -6.43
CA ALA A 100 2.37 -9.59 -7.19
C ALA A 100 2.22 -10.00 -8.67
N LEU A 101 2.18 -9.01 -9.58
CA LEU A 101 2.15 -9.26 -11.02
C LEU A 101 3.46 -8.77 -11.66
N ALA A 102 3.92 -9.52 -12.66
CA ALA A 102 5.11 -9.23 -13.43
C ALA A 102 4.80 -9.27 -14.94
N SER A 103 5.65 -8.63 -15.73
CA SER A 103 5.52 -8.48 -17.19
C SER A 103 4.28 -7.68 -17.63
N VAL A 104 3.78 -6.77 -16.80
CA VAL A 104 2.56 -5.97 -17.08
C VAL A 104 2.86 -4.58 -17.64
N LEU A 105 4.09 -4.09 -17.50
CA LEU A 105 4.51 -2.81 -18.07
C LEU A 105 4.66 -2.91 -19.59
N SER A 106 4.07 -1.96 -20.32
CA SER A 106 4.29 -1.78 -21.75
C SER A 106 5.71 -1.26 -22.02
N PRO A 107 6.32 -1.61 -23.18
CA PRO A 107 7.55 -0.97 -23.66
C PRO A 107 7.48 0.56 -23.76
N HIS A 108 6.27 1.14 -23.82
CA HIS A 108 6.05 2.59 -23.85
C HIS A 108 6.18 3.28 -22.48
N THR A 109 6.43 2.52 -21.40
CA THR A 109 6.71 3.09 -20.07
C THR A 109 8.02 3.88 -20.09
N CYS A 110 7.98 5.15 -19.69
CA CYS A 110 9.15 6.04 -19.65
C CYS A 110 9.72 6.16 -18.24
N ARG A 111 11.05 6.05 -18.16
CA ARG A 111 11.84 6.32 -16.95
C ARG A 111 12.76 7.50 -17.23
N ARG A 112 12.95 8.35 -16.22
CA ARG A 112 13.96 9.40 -16.24
C ARG A 112 15.37 8.80 -16.18
N MET A 113 16.37 9.62 -16.49
CA MET A 113 17.78 9.21 -16.49
C MET A 113 18.30 8.77 -15.11
N ASP A 114 17.72 9.28 -14.03
CA ASP A 114 18.00 8.86 -12.65
C ASP A 114 17.30 7.54 -12.26
N GLY A 115 16.53 6.95 -13.19
CA GLY A 115 15.73 5.75 -12.98
C GLY A 115 14.37 6.01 -12.33
N SER A 116 14.04 7.27 -12.00
CA SER A 116 12.72 7.63 -11.49
C SER A 116 11.67 7.41 -12.56
N LEU A 117 10.47 7.06 -12.14
CA LEU A 117 9.36 6.88 -13.06
C LEU A 117 8.88 8.23 -13.59
N GLU A 118 8.66 8.32 -14.90
CA GLU A 118 8.02 9.49 -15.52
C GLU A 118 6.59 9.18 -15.95
N ARG A 119 6.38 8.00 -16.56
CA ARG A 119 5.08 7.58 -17.10
C ARG A 119 4.96 6.07 -17.08
N ILE A 120 3.94 5.53 -16.40
CA ILE A 120 3.58 4.10 -16.50
C ILE A 120 2.55 3.93 -17.60
N VAL A 121 2.83 2.99 -18.51
CA VAL A 121 1.87 2.47 -19.47
C VAL A 121 1.74 0.97 -19.21
N LEU A 122 0.53 0.49 -18.95
CA LEU A 122 0.26 -0.95 -18.80
C LEU A 122 0.01 -1.57 -20.17
N LYS A 123 0.44 -2.82 -20.37
CA LYS A 123 0.00 -3.60 -21.54
C LYS A 123 -1.52 -3.72 -21.54
N GLN A 124 -2.11 -3.95 -22.71
CA GLN A 124 -3.55 -4.22 -22.79
C GLN A 124 -3.90 -5.61 -22.23
N GLU A 125 -2.99 -6.57 -22.37
CA GLU A 125 -3.17 -7.95 -21.94
C GLU A 125 -2.52 -8.19 -20.57
N PHE A 126 -3.30 -8.03 -19.50
CA PHE A 126 -2.94 -8.49 -18.16
C PHE A 126 -4.20 -9.01 -17.44
N PRO A 127 -4.04 -9.83 -16.39
CA PRO A 127 -5.18 -10.31 -15.62
C PRO A 127 -6.00 -9.16 -15.04
N GLU A 128 -7.31 -9.17 -15.25
CA GLU A 128 -8.21 -8.20 -14.64
C GLU A 128 -8.35 -8.51 -13.14
N VAL A 129 -7.44 -7.97 -12.35
CA VAL A 129 -7.44 -8.08 -10.89
C VAL A 129 -7.73 -6.70 -10.27
N PRO A 130 -8.61 -6.60 -9.25
CA PRO A 130 -9.01 -5.29 -8.72
C PRO A 130 -7.88 -4.54 -8.03
N LEU A 131 -6.89 -5.26 -7.50
CA LEU A 131 -5.74 -4.72 -6.79
C LEU A 131 -4.54 -5.65 -6.96
N PHE A 132 -3.38 -5.08 -7.27
CA PHE A 132 -2.11 -5.80 -7.38
C PHE A 132 -0.90 -4.88 -7.17
N GLN A 133 0.27 -5.48 -6.91
CA GLN A 133 1.54 -4.79 -6.82
C GLN A 133 2.42 -5.09 -8.05
N LEU A 134 3.08 -4.06 -8.59
CA LEU A 134 4.09 -4.19 -9.64
C LEU A 134 5.41 -4.74 -9.10
N MET A 135 5.97 -5.74 -9.77
CA MET A 135 7.26 -6.35 -9.41
C MET A 135 8.44 -5.71 -10.15
N GLU A 136 8.20 -4.98 -11.23
CA GLU A 136 9.22 -4.39 -12.10
C GLU A 136 9.76 -3.04 -11.56
N MET A 137 9.34 -2.66 -10.35
CA MET A 137 9.65 -1.39 -9.70
C MET A 137 10.44 -1.59 -8.42
N ARG A 138 11.35 -0.64 -8.13
CA ARG A 138 12.08 -0.59 -6.86
C ARG A 138 11.19 -0.08 -5.73
N GLU A 139 10.28 0.82 -6.06
CA GLU A 139 9.28 1.39 -5.15
C GLU A 139 8.04 0.51 -5.13
N THR A 140 7.31 0.55 -4.01
CA THR A 140 6.04 -0.16 -3.87
C THR A 140 4.98 0.55 -4.69
N VAL A 141 4.66 0.02 -5.87
CA VAL A 141 3.56 0.54 -6.71
C VAL A 141 2.38 -0.43 -6.66
N ILE A 142 1.28 0.03 -6.05
CA ILE A 142 0.02 -0.69 -6.01
C ILE A 142 -0.91 -0.11 -7.08
N ILE A 143 -1.40 -0.98 -7.95
CA ILE A 143 -2.39 -0.65 -8.97
C ILE A 143 -3.75 -1.14 -8.50
N VAL A 144 -4.75 -0.29 -8.66
CA VAL A 144 -6.16 -0.66 -8.47
C VAL A 144 -6.93 -0.42 -9.75
N ASN A 145 -7.97 -1.21 -9.98
CA ASN A 145 -8.90 -0.92 -11.07
C ASN A 145 -9.80 0.28 -10.73
N LEU A 146 -10.49 0.80 -11.75
CA LEU A 146 -11.34 1.99 -11.60
C LEU A 146 -12.47 1.75 -10.57
N ALA A 147 -13.11 0.58 -10.60
CA ALA A 147 -14.22 0.27 -9.70
C ALA A 147 -13.81 0.32 -8.22
N LEU A 148 -12.63 -0.22 -7.87
CA LEU A 148 -12.09 -0.16 -6.53
C LEU A 148 -11.66 1.27 -6.16
N ALA A 149 -10.97 1.99 -7.06
CA ALA A 149 -10.56 3.37 -6.84
C ALA A 149 -11.76 4.27 -6.51
N GLU A 150 -12.84 4.18 -7.28
CA GLU A 150 -14.06 4.94 -7.01
C GLU A 150 -14.72 4.55 -5.68
N SER A 151 -14.69 3.26 -5.33
CA SER A 151 -15.24 2.79 -4.05
C SER A 151 -14.50 3.39 -2.86
N ILE A 152 -13.17 3.49 -2.95
CA ILE A 152 -12.32 4.15 -1.94
C ILE A 152 -12.63 5.66 -1.88
N LEU A 153 -12.69 6.32 -3.04
CA LEU A 153 -12.96 7.76 -3.13
C LEU A 153 -14.33 8.16 -2.55
N ARG A 154 -15.32 7.26 -2.58
CA ARG A 154 -16.65 7.49 -1.99
C ARG A 154 -16.71 7.35 -0.46
N ARG A 155 -15.62 6.98 0.22
CA ARG A 155 -15.62 6.55 1.64
C ARG A 155 -14.84 7.42 2.62
N ASP A 156 -14.54 8.67 2.27
CA ASP A 156 -13.77 9.61 3.13
C ASP A 156 -12.43 9.03 3.64
N VAL A 157 -11.82 8.15 2.84
CA VAL A 157 -10.52 7.53 3.12
C VAL A 157 -9.42 8.58 2.98
N THR A 158 -8.47 8.57 3.92
CA THR A 158 -7.36 9.52 4.02
C THR A 158 -6.00 8.88 3.72
N GLY A 159 -5.01 9.71 3.38
CA GLY A 159 -3.64 9.24 3.10
C GLY A 159 -3.46 8.53 1.76
N VAL A 160 -4.48 8.55 0.90
CA VAL A 160 -4.46 7.97 -0.45
C VAL A 160 -4.42 9.05 -1.52
N GLN A 161 -3.65 8.81 -2.58
CA GLN A 161 -3.68 9.59 -3.80
C GLN A 161 -3.70 8.64 -5.00
N PHE A 162 -4.66 8.84 -5.89
CA PHE A 162 -4.74 8.08 -7.14
C PHE A 162 -4.06 8.86 -8.27
N ILE A 163 -3.23 8.15 -9.03
CA ILE A 163 -2.60 8.67 -10.24
C ILE A 163 -3.17 7.86 -11.40
N PRO A 164 -3.84 8.51 -12.38
CA PRO A 164 -4.37 7.80 -13.54
C PRO A 164 -3.22 7.21 -14.35
N LEU A 165 -3.39 5.97 -14.79
CA LEU A 165 -2.44 5.26 -15.64
C LEU A 165 -3.02 5.08 -17.04
N GLU A 166 -2.13 4.94 -18.01
CA GLU A 166 -2.51 4.68 -19.39
C GLU A 166 -2.45 3.19 -19.69
N LEU A 167 -3.38 2.74 -20.51
CA LEU A 167 -3.33 1.42 -21.15
C LEU A 167 -2.74 1.59 -22.55
N GLU A 168 -1.88 0.66 -22.93
CA GLU A 168 -1.40 0.51 -24.29
C GLU A 168 -2.61 0.36 -25.22
N GLN A 169 -2.71 1.26 -26.20
CA GLN A 169 -3.76 1.17 -27.20
C GLN A 169 -3.28 0.26 -28.31
N THR A 170 -3.93 -0.90 -28.46
CA THR A 170 -3.75 -1.72 -29.67
C THR A 170 -4.41 -0.99 -30.84
N ASN A 171 -3.61 -0.66 -31.85
CA ASN A 171 -4.07 -0.11 -33.13
C ASN A 171 -4.53 -1.22 -34.07
#